data_AF-A0A0A1TGV4-F1
#
_entry.id   AF-A0A0A1TGV4-F1
#
_cell.length_a   1.000
_cell.length_b   1.000
_cell.length_c   1.000
_cell.angle_alpha   90.00
_cell.angle_beta   90.00
_cell.angle_gamma   90.00
#
_symmetry.space_group_name_H-M   'P 1'
#
loop_
_entity.id
_entity.type
_entity.pdbx_description
1 polymer ?
#
loop_
_entity_poly.entity_id
_entity_poly.type
_entity_poly.pdbx_seq_one_letter_code
_entity_poly.pdbx_strand_id
1 'polypeptide(L)'
;MSGYANVFTSDRLIYEPLDPKDSKTKDFYYSLKRDPNVDVFVDINVLSPRCRSDLDEKSWEDRMNADLFKAVICIKPDNWDELASQPGTSALRGIPIGFIVIFGSPATFASHRRGTLGISLSTQYHGKGYGTEALIYLRDWAFRFGNLHSLSLDVASFNEKAIGMYKKVGFVEEGRMREALYFDGEWRDALSMSILRQEWDEIQKKKNAAVQEK
;
A
#
# COMPACT_ATOMS: atom_id res chain seq x y z
N MET A 1 26.92 -15.01 3.45
CA MET A 1 26.36 -13.64 3.57
C MET A 1 25.00 -13.57 2.87
N SER A 2 23.99 -14.33 3.34
CA SER A 2 22.63 -14.32 2.79
C SER A 2 21.72 -13.41 3.62
N GLY A 3 22.04 -12.12 3.69
CA GLY A 3 21.44 -11.22 4.69
C GLY A 3 20.19 -10.47 4.24
N TYR A 4 20.02 -10.20 2.95
CA TYR A 4 19.05 -9.20 2.47
C TYR A 4 18.32 -9.56 1.17
N ALA A 5 18.52 -10.77 0.62
CA ALA A 5 17.95 -11.16 -0.68
C ALA A 5 16.40 -11.13 -0.73
N ASN A 6 15.73 -11.13 0.44
CA ASN A 6 14.28 -11.25 0.55
C ASN A 6 13.60 -10.09 1.32
N VAL A 7 14.28 -8.95 1.50
CA VAL A 7 13.70 -7.82 2.27
C VAL A 7 12.39 -7.33 1.66
N PHE A 8 12.26 -7.37 0.33
CA PHE A 8 11.09 -6.92 -0.41
C PHE A 8 10.16 -8.06 -0.85
N THR A 9 9.95 -9.04 0.04
CA THR A 9 9.02 -10.14 -0.20
C THR A 9 8.22 -10.50 1.05
N SER A 10 7.03 -11.05 0.85
CA SER A 10 6.26 -11.80 1.86
C SER A 10 6.03 -13.22 1.35
N ASP A 11 5.20 -14.04 2.03
CA ASP A 11 5.01 -15.45 1.69
C ASP A 11 4.69 -15.66 0.20
N ARG A 12 3.71 -14.93 -0.35
CA ARG A 12 3.21 -15.08 -1.72
C ARG A 12 3.53 -13.89 -2.63
N LEU A 13 4.04 -12.79 -2.09
CA LEU A 13 4.19 -11.53 -2.82
C LEU A 13 5.62 -11.02 -2.89
N ILE A 14 5.89 -10.28 -3.95
CA ILE A 14 7.11 -9.50 -4.20
C ILE A 14 6.69 -8.04 -4.30
N TYR A 15 7.50 -7.14 -3.73
CA TYR A 15 7.28 -5.70 -3.79
C TYR A 15 8.35 -5.09 -4.70
N GLU A 16 8.01 -4.94 -5.98
CA GLU A 16 8.94 -4.40 -6.97
C GLU A 16 8.81 -2.88 -7.07
N PRO A 17 9.88 -2.13 -7.34
CA PRO A 17 9.83 -0.67 -7.38
C PRO A 17 8.73 -0.17 -8.32
N LEU A 18 7.86 0.71 -7.84
CA LEU A 18 6.99 1.50 -8.70
C LEU A 18 7.80 2.71 -9.19
N ASP A 19 8.33 2.63 -10.41
CA ASP A 19 9.21 3.66 -10.98
C ASP A 19 8.43 4.49 -12.00
N PRO A 20 8.20 5.80 -11.74
CA PRO A 20 7.48 6.64 -12.67
C PRO A 20 8.20 6.89 -14.01
N LYS A 21 9.48 6.52 -14.12
CA LYS A 21 10.27 6.56 -15.36
C LYS A 21 10.25 5.24 -16.12
N ASP A 22 9.82 4.13 -15.49
CA ASP A 22 9.64 2.85 -16.16
C ASP A 22 8.23 2.76 -16.74
N SER A 23 8.14 2.71 -18.08
CA SER A 23 6.87 2.64 -18.79
C SER A 23 6.01 1.45 -18.34
N LYS A 24 6.59 0.32 -17.93
CA LYS A 24 5.81 -0.86 -17.53
C LYS A 24 5.06 -0.66 -16.22
N THR A 25 5.76 -0.21 -15.19
CA THR A 25 5.15 -0.01 -13.87
C THR A 25 4.18 1.18 -13.89
N LYS A 26 4.50 2.20 -14.70
CA LYS A 26 3.64 3.33 -15.01
C LYS A 26 2.37 2.93 -15.76
N ASP A 27 2.49 2.16 -16.84
CA ASP A 27 1.33 1.68 -17.62
C ASP A 27 0.44 0.75 -16.77
N PHE A 28 1.02 -0.09 -15.91
CA PHE A 28 0.27 -0.88 -14.95
C PHE A 28 -0.50 0.00 -13.94
N TYR A 29 0.15 0.99 -13.33
CA TYR A 29 -0.51 1.97 -12.45
C TYR A 29 -1.68 2.66 -13.17
N TYR A 30 -1.49 3.11 -14.41
CA TYR A 30 -2.56 3.72 -15.20
C TYR A 30 -3.70 2.76 -15.50
N SER A 31 -3.42 1.48 -15.74
CA SER A 31 -4.46 0.48 -15.98
C SER A 31 -5.39 0.32 -14.77
N LEU A 32 -4.85 0.38 -13.54
CA LEU A 32 -5.63 0.34 -12.31
C LEU A 32 -6.50 1.58 -12.15
N LYS A 33 -5.94 2.76 -12.45
CA LYS A 33 -6.67 4.05 -12.38
C LYS A 33 -7.79 4.18 -13.41
N ARG A 34 -7.83 3.31 -14.41
CA ARG A 34 -8.90 3.25 -15.42
C ARG A 34 -9.99 2.25 -15.09
N ASP A 35 -9.78 1.36 -14.11
CA ASP A 35 -10.83 0.46 -13.63
C ASP A 35 -11.72 1.22 -12.63
N PRO A 36 -12.98 1.53 -12.97
CA PRO A 36 -13.87 2.26 -12.07
C PRO A 36 -14.17 1.49 -10.78
N ASN A 37 -14.03 0.15 -10.76
CA ASN A 37 -14.21 -0.64 -9.54
C ASN A 37 -13.02 -0.55 -8.59
N VAL A 38 -11.90 -0.01 -9.07
CA VAL A 38 -10.68 0.23 -8.29
C VAL A 38 -10.61 1.70 -7.93
N ASP A 39 -10.71 2.61 -8.91
CA ASP A 39 -10.42 4.04 -8.73
C ASP A 39 -11.32 4.70 -7.67
N VAL A 40 -12.60 4.31 -7.61
CA VAL A 40 -13.58 4.82 -6.63
C VAL A 40 -13.20 4.60 -5.16
N PHE A 41 -12.29 3.66 -4.89
CA PHE A 41 -11.84 3.33 -3.53
C PHE A 41 -10.42 3.79 -3.22
N VAL A 42 -9.68 4.25 -4.23
CA VAL A 42 -8.26 4.61 -4.09
C VAL A 42 -8.11 6.11 -3.89
N ASP A 43 -8.84 6.90 -4.68
CA ASP A 43 -8.89 8.34 -4.51
C ASP A 43 -10.34 8.77 -4.23
N ILE A 44 -10.51 9.70 -3.29
CA ILE A 44 -11.79 10.37 -3.03
C ILE A 44 -12.12 11.47 -4.07
N ASN A 45 -11.53 11.35 -5.26
CA ASN A 45 -11.74 12.30 -6.34
C ASN A 45 -13.14 12.13 -6.93
N VAL A 46 -13.60 13.18 -7.62
CA VAL A 46 -14.81 13.09 -8.44
C VAL A 46 -14.63 11.95 -9.44
N LEU A 47 -15.57 11.00 -9.42
CA LEU A 47 -15.58 9.89 -10.36
C LEU A 47 -15.80 10.44 -11.77
N SER A 48 -14.77 10.36 -12.59
CA SER A 48 -14.80 10.78 -13.99
C SER A 48 -13.95 9.82 -14.82
N PRO A 49 -14.29 9.59 -16.10
CA PRO A 49 -13.37 8.91 -17.01
C PRO A 49 -12.02 9.62 -16.99
N ARG A 50 -10.95 8.88 -16.68
CA ARG A 50 -9.58 9.42 -16.63
C ARG A 50 -8.87 9.15 -17.95
N CYS A 51 -8.32 10.19 -18.54
CA CYS A 51 -7.32 10.09 -19.60
C CYS A 51 -5.91 10.30 -19.03
N ARG A 52 -4.89 9.88 -19.79
CA ARG A 52 -3.50 9.94 -19.34
C ARG A 52 -3.06 11.38 -19.03
N SER A 53 -3.57 12.36 -19.77
CA SER A 53 -3.29 13.78 -19.56
C SER A 53 -4.01 14.40 -18.36
N ASP A 54 -5.03 13.77 -17.80
CA ASP A 54 -5.69 14.26 -16.56
C ASP A 54 -4.80 14.05 -15.32
N LEU A 55 -3.78 13.21 -15.44
CA LEU A 55 -2.74 13.06 -14.45
C LEU A 55 -1.61 13.95 -14.92
N ASP A 56 -1.46 15.13 -14.31
CA ASP A 56 -0.28 15.97 -14.52
C ASP A 56 0.95 15.12 -14.21
N GLU A 57 1.61 14.68 -15.29
CA GLU A 57 2.68 13.68 -15.26
C GLU A 57 3.86 14.17 -14.44
N LYS A 58 4.12 15.48 -14.46
CA LYS A 58 5.15 16.13 -13.64
C LYS A 58 4.75 16.14 -12.17
N SER A 59 3.54 16.56 -11.84
CA SER A 59 3.04 16.51 -10.45
C SER A 59 2.99 15.08 -9.91
N TRP A 60 2.69 14.09 -10.76
CA TRP A 60 2.68 12.68 -10.38
C TRP A 60 4.09 12.14 -10.13
N GLU A 61 5.04 12.43 -11.03
CA GLU A 61 6.46 12.10 -10.86
C GLU A 61 7.02 12.71 -9.58
N ASP A 62 6.76 14.00 -9.34
CA ASP A 62 7.23 14.71 -8.13
C ASP A 62 6.63 14.10 -6.86
N ARG A 63 5.34 13.75 -6.86
CA ARG A 63 4.70 13.03 -5.74
C ARG A 63 5.32 11.66 -5.51
N MET A 64 5.43 10.85 -6.56
CA MET A 64 6.02 9.51 -6.47
C MET A 64 7.48 9.59 -6.01
N ASN A 65 8.24 10.58 -6.45
CA ASN A 65 9.63 10.78 -6.01
C ASN A 65 9.74 11.16 -4.53
N ALA A 66 8.74 11.87 -3.99
CA ALA A 66 8.69 12.22 -2.57
C ALA A 66 8.28 11.04 -1.67
N ASP A 67 7.62 10.01 -2.22
CA ASP A 67 7.13 8.87 -1.44
C ASP A 67 8.24 8.06 -0.77
N LEU A 68 8.03 7.76 0.51
CA LEU A 68 8.97 7.01 1.36
C LEU A 68 9.07 5.54 0.94
N PHE A 69 7.95 4.96 0.49
CA PHE A 69 7.88 3.61 -0.05
C PHE A 69 6.91 3.59 -1.22
N LYS A 70 7.28 2.91 -2.31
CA LYS A 70 6.41 2.73 -3.48
C LYS A 70 6.74 1.44 -4.21
N ALA A 71 5.77 0.56 -4.30
CA ALA A 71 5.96 -0.73 -4.96
C ALA A 71 4.74 -1.17 -5.76
N VAL A 72 5.00 -1.84 -6.87
CA VAL A 72 4.06 -2.75 -7.50
C VAL A 72 4.02 -4.02 -6.68
N ILE A 73 2.82 -4.44 -6.30
CA ILE A 73 2.58 -5.73 -5.66
C ILE A 73 2.54 -6.77 -6.77
N CYS A 74 3.45 -7.73 -6.72
CA CYS A 74 3.53 -8.84 -7.66
C CYS A 74 3.29 -10.17 -6.95
N ILE A 75 2.55 -11.10 -7.58
CA ILE A 75 2.50 -12.50 -7.13
C ILE A 75 3.83 -13.17 -7.47
N LYS A 76 4.38 -13.91 -6.50
CA LYS A 76 5.58 -14.74 -6.69
C LYS A 76 5.32 -15.82 -7.74
N PRO A 77 6.20 -15.96 -8.75
CA PRO A 77 6.16 -17.12 -9.63
C PRO A 77 6.70 -18.37 -8.91
N ASP A 78 6.36 -19.55 -9.42
CA ASP A 78 6.76 -20.83 -8.83
C ASP A 78 8.29 -21.01 -8.79
N ASN A 79 9.01 -20.41 -9.74
CA ASN A 79 10.47 -20.44 -9.82
C ASN A 79 11.14 -19.24 -9.12
N TRP A 80 10.51 -18.66 -8.08
CA TRP A 80 11.03 -17.47 -7.39
C TRP A 80 12.46 -17.64 -6.86
N ASP A 81 12.83 -18.79 -6.30
CA ASP A 81 14.16 -19.00 -5.70
C ASP A 81 15.28 -18.89 -6.74
N GLU A 82 15.03 -19.35 -7.97
CA GLU A 82 15.95 -19.19 -9.10
C GLU A 82 16.01 -17.74 -9.58
N LEU A 83 14.86 -17.07 -9.69
CA LEU A 83 14.77 -15.67 -10.14
C LEU A 83 15.37 -14.68 -9.13
N ALA A 84 15.22 -14.92 -7.83
CA ALA A 84 15.75 -14.09 -6.77
C ALA A 84 17.28 -14.08 -6.74
N SER A 85 17.90 -15.15 -7.26
CA SER A 85 19.36 -15.31 -7.35
C SER A 85 19.96 -14.62 -8.59
N GLN A 86 19.13 -14.18 -9.53
CA GLN A 86 19.57 -13.51 -10.76
C GLN A 86 19.72 -11.99 -10.52
N PRO A 87 20.63 -11.33 -11.26
CA PRO A 87 20.72 -9.87 -11.27
C PRO A 87 19.36 -9.23 -11.64
N GLY A 88 19.06 -8.08 -11.05
CA GLY A 88 17.84 -7.33 -11.37
C GLY A 88 17.72 -7.07 -12.87
N THR A 89 16.53 -7.30 -13.43
CA THR A 89 16.22 -7.03 -14.84
C THR A 89 15.29 -5.83 -14.94
N SER A 90 15.07 -5.32 -16.16
CA SER A 90 14.09 -4.27 -16.44
C SER A 90 12.64 -4.80 -16.56
N ALA A 91 12.40 -6.06 -16.25
CA ALA A 91 11.07 -6.65 -16.24
C ALA A 91 10.64 -6.95 -14.80
N LEU A 92 9.34 -6.78 -14.53
CA LEU A 92 8.75 -7.30 -13.31
C LEU A 92 8.97 -8.82 -13.28
N ARG A 93 9.48 -9.31 -12.16
CA ARG A 93 9.79 -10.73 -11.91
C ARG A 93 8.56 -11.53 -11.48
N GLY A 94 7.48 -10.86 -11.10
CA GLY A 94 6.19 -11.50 -10.79
C GLY A 94 5.02 -10.94 -11.58
N ILE A 95 3.83 -11.48 -11.30
CA ILE A 95 2.58 -11.04 -11.94
C ILE A 95 2.07 -9.80 -11.20
N PRO A 96 2.01 -8.61 -11.81
CA PRO A 96 1.54 -7.40 -11.13
C PRO A 96 0.05 -7.48 -10.83
N ILE A 97 -0.32 -7.19 -9.59
CA ILE A 97 -1.71 -7.28 -9.10
C ILE A 97 -2.21 -6.01 -8.41
N GLY A 98 -1.33 -5.05 -8.16
CA GLY A 98 -1.68 -3.81 -7.49
C GLY A 98 -0.47 -2.94 -7.18
N PHE A 99 -0.67 -1.88 -6.40
CA PHE A 99 0.40 -1.07 -5.85
C PHE A 99 0.16 -0.77 -4.38
N ILE A 100 1.25 -0.45 -3.69
CA ILE A 100 1.24 -0.02 -2.29
C ILE A 100 2.30 1.06 -2.08
N VAL A 101 1.92 2.11 -1.36
CA VAL A 101 2.75 3.29 -1.14
C VAL A 101 2.69 3.74 0.32
N ILE A 102 3.76 4.40 0.76
CA ILE A 102 3.75 5.28 1.93
C ILE A 102 4.10 6.67 1.42
N PHE A 103 3.13 7.57 1.51
CA PHE A 103 3.28 8.93 1.06
C PHE A 103 4.37 9.66 1.85
N GLY A 104 5.18 10.43 1.13
CA GLY A 104 6.24 11.25 1.70
C GLY A 104 5.66 12.37 2.57
N SER A 105 6.32 12.66 3.69
CA SER A 105 6.10 13.91 4.43
C SER A 105 7.15 14.94 4.02
N PRO A 106 6.81 16.24 3.94
CA PRO A 106 7.81 17.28 3.72
C PRO A 106 8.91 17.23 4.79
N ALA A 107 10.14 17.59 4.43
CA ALA A 107 11.30 17.52 5.32
C ALA A 107 11.10 18.30 6.64
N THR A 108 10.32 19.37 6.62
CA THR A 108 9.93 20.16 7.80
C THR A 108 9.11 19.38 8.84
N PHE A 109 8.45 18.29 8.44
CA PHE A 109 7.67 17.41 9.31
C PHE A 109 8.38 16.08 9.60
N ALA A 110 9.62 15.89 9.15
CA ALA A 110 10.35 14.62 9.27
C ALA A 110 10.52 14.14 10.72
N SER A 111 10.63 15.07 11.68
CA SER A 111 10.75 14.75 13.11
C SER A 111 9.53 14.03 13.69
N HIS A 112 8.35 14.18 13.08
CA HIS A 112 7.13 13.51 13.52
C HIS A 112 7.07 12.04 13.09
N ARG A 113 7.87 11.66 12.08
CA ARG A 113 7.99 10.28 11.56
C ARG A 113 6.61 9.65 11.28
N ARG A 114 5.74 10.39 10.61
CA ARG A 114 4.42 9.93 10.16
C ARG A 114 4.49 9.47 8.71
N GLY A 115 3.76 8.42 8.40
CA GLY A 115 3.51 8.01 7.02
C GLY A 115 2.02 7.78 6.82
N THR A 116 1.52 8.14 5.64
CA THR A 116 0.16 7.79 5.20
C THR A 116 0.28 6.71 4.15
N LEU A 117 -0.47 5.61 4.27
CA LEU A 117 -0.43 4.52 3.30
C LEU A 117 -1.49 4.69 2.22
N GLY A 118 -1.18 4.19 1.03
CA GLY A 118 -2.14 3.95 -0.04
C GLY A 118 -1.97 2.53 -0.56
N ILE A 119 -3.08 1.86 -0.85
CA ILE A 119 -3.07 0.52 -1.45
C ILE A 119 -4.17 0.39 -2.49
N SER A 120 -3.86 -0.30 -3.58
CA SER A 120 -4.83 -0.67 -4.60
C SER A 120 -4.49 -2.04 -5.17
N LEU A 121 -5.51 -2.85 -5.46
CA LEU A 121 -5.39 -4.15 -6.13
C LEU A 121 -6.39 -4.23 -7.27
N SER A 122 -6.04 -4.89 -8.37
CA SER A 122 -7.01 -5.20 -9.42
C SER A 122 -8.13 -6.08 -8.86
N THR A 123 -9.36 -5.82 -9.30
CA THR A 123 -10.59 -6.45 -8.80
C THR A 123 -10.53 -7.98 -8.80
N GLN A 124 -9.91 -8.61 -9.82
CA GLN A 124 -9.77 -10.06 -9.91
C GLN A 124 -8.92 -10.72 -8.79
N TYR A 125 -8.20 -9.93 -7.99
CA TYR A 125 -7.36 -10.41 -6.88
C TYR A 125 -7.95 -10.10 -5.50
N HIS A 126 -9.11 -9.44 -5.43
CA HIS A 126 -9.81 -9.19 -4.18
C HIS A 126 -10.32 -10.50 -3.55
N GLY A 127 -10.47 -10.52 -2.22
CA GLY A 127 -10.98 -11.69 -1.49
C GLY A 127 -10.01 -12.88 -1.37
N LYS A 128 -8.80 -12.80 -1.96
CA LYS A 128 -7.78 -13.87 -1.94
C LYS A 128 -6.71 -13.71 -0.85
N GLY A 129 -6.88 -12.71 0.02
CA GLY A 129 -5.98 -12.40 1.13
C GLY A 129 -4.71 -11.63 0.76
N TYR A 130 -4.49 -11.27 -0.50
CA TYR A 130 -3.30 -10.52 -0.93
C TYR A 130 -3.21 -9.11 -0.33
N GLY A 131 -4.35 -8.40 -0.20
CA GLY A 131 -4.37 -7.07 0.40
C GLY A 131 -3.92 -7.08 1.87
N THR A 132 -4.44 -8.03 2.65
CA THR A 132 -4.03 -8.21 4.05
C THR A 132 -2.54 -8.54 4.16
N GLU A 133 -2.03 -9.43 3.31
CA GLU A 133 -0.61 -9.79 3.30
C GLU A 133 0.29 -8.59 2.95
N ALA A 134 -0.07 -7.83 1.91
CA ALA A 134 0.63 -6.61 1.51
C ALA A 134 0.64 -5.55 2.61
N LEU A 135 -0.48 -5.36 3.30
CA LEU A 135 -0.60 -4.41 4.42
C LEU A 135 0.22 -4.84 5.64
N ILE A 136 0.23 -6.13 5.99
CA ILE A 136 1.06 -6.66 7.07
C ILE A 136 2.54 -6.41 6.76
N TYR A 137 2.96 -6.70 5.53
CA TYR A 137 4.31 -6.43 5.08
C TYR A 137 4.66 -4.94 5.17
N LEU A 138 3.82 -4.05 4.61
CA LEU A 138 4.11 -2.61 4.60
C LEU A 138 4.13 -2.02 6.01
N ARG A 139 3.19 -2.44 6.88
CA ARG A 139 3.19 -2.06 8.30
C ARG A 139 4.49 -2.47 8.97
N ASP A 140 4.90 -3.73 8.82
CA ASP A 140 6.14 -4.22 9.43
C ASP A 140 7.36 -3.48 8.84
N TRP A 141 7.35 -3.18 7.54
CA TRP A 141 8.41 -2.40 6.90
C TRP A 141 8.48 -0.96 7.44
N ALA A 142 7.33 -0.27 7.51
CA ALA A 142 7.21 1.11 8.00
C ALA A 142 7.84 1.28 9.37
N PHE A 143 7.63 0.30 10.23
CA PHE A 143 8.11 0.31 11.60
C PHE A 143 9.54 -0.21 11.73
N ARG A 144 9.93 -1.29 11.04
CA ARG A 144 11.27 -1.91 11.17
C ARG A 144 12.35 -1.14 10.42
N PHE A 145 12.07 -0.73 9.19
CA PHE A 145 13.03 -0.11 8.29
C PHE A 145 12.78 1.39 8.13
N GLY A 146 11.51 1.79 8.01
CA GLY A 146 11.11 3.20 7.88
C GLY A 146 11.26 4.01 9.17
N ASN A 147 11.45 3.36 10.33
CA ASN A 147 11.51 3.97 11.66
C ASN A 147 10.35 4.95 11.93
N LEU A 148 9.16 4.66 11.38
CA LEU A 148 7.99 5.50 11.59
C LEU A 148 7.48 5.40 13.03
N HIS A 149 6.89 6.49 13.51
CA HIS A 149 6.17 6.54 14.77
C HIS A 149 4.70 6.13 14.58
N SER A 150 4.09 6.52 13.46
CA SER A 150 2.72 6.16 13.11
C SER A 150 2.56 5.91 11.61
N LEU A 151 1.64 5.02 11.27
CA LEU A 151 1.19 4.77 9.90
C LEU A 151 -0.32 4.98 9.86
N SER A 152 -0.80 5.87 8.99
CA SER A 152 -2.22 6.22 8.88
C SER A 152 -2.78 5.94 7.49
N LEU A 153 -4.10 5.99 7.37
CA LEU A 153 -4.85 5.90 6.12
C LEU A 153 -6.20 6.59 6.29
N ASP A 154 -6.78 7.04 5.19
CA ASP A 154 -8.18 7.44 5.14
C ASP A 154 -8.98 6.44 4.30
N VAL A 155 -10.22 6.18 4.71
CA VAL A 155 -11.11 5.22 4.05
C VAL A 155 -12.55 5.72 4.09
N ALA A 156 -13.27 5.56 2.97
CA ALA A 156 -14.68 5.89 2.92
C ALA A 156 -15.48 4.98 3.86
N SER A 157 -16.45 5.55 4.61
CA SER A 157 -17.18 4.82 5.64
C SER A 157 -18.00 3.63 5.13
N PHE A 158 -18.35 3.63 3.84
CA PHE A 158 -19.07 2.54 3.18
C PHE A 158 -18.16 1.39 2.71
N ASN A 159 -16.84 1.54 2.76
CA ASN A 159 -15.90 0.49 2.38
C ASN A 159 -15.62 -0.47 3.54
N GLU A 160 -16.67 -1.17 3.99
CA GLU A 160 -16.62 -2.09 5.14
C GLU A 160 -15.57 -3.19 4.97
N LYS A 161 -15.35 -3.66 3.74
CA LYS A 161 -14.32 -4.66 3.43
C LYS A 161 -12.93 -4.15 3.75
N ALA A 162 -12.59 -2.94 3.31
CA ALA A 162 -11.28 -2.34 3.60
C ALA A 162 -11.15 -2.04 5.10
N ILE A 163 -12.17 -1.46 5.73
CA ILE A 163 -12.19 -1.20 7.19
C ILE A 163 -11.93 -2.49 7.98
N GLY A 164 -12.63 -3.58 7.65
CA GLY A 164 -12.42 -4.88 8.30
C GLY A 164 -11.01 -5.43 8.08
N MET A 165 -10.43 -5.23 6.89
CA MET A 165 -9.04 -5.59 6.60
C MET A 165 -8.05 -4.76 7.43
N TYR A 166 -8.22 -3.44 7.50
CA TYR A 166 -7.36 -2.55 8.29
C TYR A 166 -7.39 -2.89 9.78
N LYS A 167 -8.58 -3.13 10.34
CA LYS A 167 -8.74 -3.59 11.73
C LYS A 167 -7.99 -4.91 12.00
N LYS A 168 -8.05 -5.88 11.08
CA LYS A 168 -7.30 -7.14 11.20
C LYS A 168 -5.78 -6.94 11.19
N VAL A 169 -5.30 -5.93 10.48
CA VAL A 169 -3.87 -5.57 10.43
C VAL A 169 -3.43 -4.78 11.67
N GLY A 170 -4.38 -4.30 12.48
CA GLY A 170 -4.12 -3.61 13.75
C GLY A 170 -4.32 -2.09 13.68
N PHE A 171 -4.90 -1.56 12.60
CA PHE A 171 -5.31 -0.16 12.54
C PHE A 171 -6.55 0.09 13.41
N VAL A 172 -6.60 1.26 14.02
CA VAL A 172 -7.68 1.75 14.87
C VAL A 172 -8.28 3.01 14.23
N GLU A 173 -9.60 3.19 14.34
CA GLU A 173 -10.27 4.44 13.93
C GLU A 173 -9.91 5.54 14.94
N GLU A 174 -9.22 6.58 14.48
CA GLU A 174 -8.79 7.73 15.30
C GLU A 174 -9.57 9.01 15.01
N GLY A 175 -10.27 9.06 13.87
CA GLY A 175 -11.04 10.23 13.47
C GLY A 175 -12.13 9.91 12.45
N ARG A 176 -13.11 10.81 12.39
CA ARG A 176 -14.23 10.76 11.44
C ARG A 176 -14.54 12.15 10.94
N MET A 177 -14.47 12.33 9.63
CA MET A 177 -14.92 13.53 8.93
C MET A 177 -16.34 13.30 8.44
N ARG A 178 -17.30 13.99 9.06
CA ARG A 178 -18.74 13.85 8.73
C ARG A 178 -19.03 14.45 7.37
N GLU A 179 -19.76 13.71 6.53
CA GLU A 179 -20.22 14.19 5.21
C GLU A 179 -19.07 14.76 4.34
N ALA A 180 -17.87 14.18 4.45
CA ALA A 180 -16.69 14.66 3.74
C ALA A 180 -16.60 14.19 2.28
N LEU A 181 -17.33 13.13 1.93
CA LEU A 181 -17.28 12.48 0.62
C LEU A 181 -18.65 12.55 -0.04
N TYR A 182 -18.71 12.99 -1.29
CA TYR A 182 -19.92 12.87 -2.09
C TYR A 182 -19.80 11.67 -3.03
N PHE A 183 -20.64 10.67 -2.84
CA PHE A 183 -20.60 9.41 -3.60
C PHE A 183 -22.01 8.94 -3.92
N ASP A 184 -22.27 8.68 -5.20
CA ASP A 184 -23.54 8.12 -5.70
C ASP A 184 -24.80 8.86 -5.20
N GLY A 185 -24.77 10.19 -5.24
CA GLY A 185 -25.90 11.03 -4.82
C GLY A 185 -26.01 11.31 -3.32
N GLU A 186 -25.11 10.74 -2.50
CA GLU A 186 -25.18 10.84 -1.05
C GLU A 186 -23.88 11.37 -0.43
N TRP A 187 -24.02 12.13 0.65
CA TRP A 187 -22.90 12.50 1.49
C TRP A 187 -22.54 11.35 2.44
N ARG A 188 -21.26 11.00 2.47
CA ARG A 188 -20.69 9.89 3.24
C ARG A 188 -19.53 10.39 4.10
N ASP A 189 -19.25 9.67 5.17
CA ASP A 189 -18.14 10.01 6.06
C ASP A 189 -16.81 9.48 5.49
N ALA A 190 -15.72 10.18 5.81
CA ALA A 190 -14.37 9.64 5.70
C ALA A 190 -13.88 9.25 7.10
N LEU A 191 -13.34 8.04 7.23
CA LEU A 191 -12.72 7.56 8.46
C LEU A 191 -11.22 7.69 8.34
N SER A 192 -10.60 8.25 9.37
CA SER A 192 -9.15 8.23 9.52
C SER A 192 -8.78 7.12 10.48
N MET A 193 -7.86 6.26 10.04
CA MET A 193 -7.38 5.14 10.82
C MET A 193 -5.86 5.17 10.90
N SER A 194 -5.31 4.76 12.05
CA SER A 194 -3.86 4.68 12.23
C SER A 194 -3.44 3.49 13.08
N ILE A 195 -2.15 3.21 13.04
CA ILE A 195 -1.46 2.34 13.99
C ILE A 195 -0.19 3.06 14.46
N LEU A 196 0.08 2.96 15.75
CA LEU A 196 1.27 3.49 16.41
C LEU A 196 2.35 2.43 16.55
N ARG A 197 3.60 2.90 16.63
CA ARG A 197 4.79 2.08 16.90
C ARG A 197 4.60 1.15 18.10
N GLN A 198 4.03 1.65 19.20
CA GLN A 198 3.85 0.87 20.43
C GLN A 198 2.84 -0.27 20.23
N GLU A 199 1.73 -0.01 19.54
CA GLU A 199 0.73 -1.03 19.22
C GLU A 199 1.31 -2.11 18.30
N TRP A 200 2.13 -1.70 17.34
CA TRP A 200 2.89 -2.63 16.52
C TRP A 200 3.87 -3.48 17.35
N ASP A 201 4.61 -2.88 18.29
CA ASP A 201 5.53 -3.60 19.18
C ASP A 201 4.79 -4.66 20.02
N GLU A 202 3.58 -4.37 20.48
CA GLU A 202 2.73 -5.35 21.18
C GLU A 202 2.30 -6.50 20.28
N ILE A 203 1.93 -6.23 19.02
CA ILE A 203 1.62 -7.27 18.03
C ILE A 203 2.83 -8.19 17.84
N GLN A 204 4.04 -7.64 17.72
CA GLN A 204 5.26 -8.44 17.56
C GLN A 204 5.57 -9.28 18.81
N LYS A 205 5.40 -8.71 20.01
CA LYS A 205 5.57 -9.46 21.29
C LYS A 205 4.63 -10.66 21.36
N LYS A 206 3.33 -10.45 21.07
CA LYS A 206 2.32 -11.52 21.06
C LYS A 206 2.66 -12.60 20.02
N LYS A 207 3.10 -12.21 18.82
CA LYS A 207 3.52 -13.14 17.77
C LYS A 207 4.72 -13.99 18.21
N ASN A 208 5.73 -13.38 18.85
CA ASN A 208 6.92 -14.11 19.29
C ASN A 208 6.61 -15.08 20.44
N ALA A 209 5.75 -14.71 21.39
CA ALA A 209 5.28 -15.62 22.44
C ALA A 209 4.55 -16.84 21.85
N ALA A 210 3.63 -16.63 20.90
CA ALA A 210 2.88 -17.72 20.28
C ALA A 210 3.74 -18.70 19.43
N VAL A 211 4.94 -18.28 19.02
CA VAL A 211 5.91 -19.16 18.34
C VAL A 211 6.73 -19.97 19.34
N GLN A 212 6.98 -19.44 20.54
CA GLN A 212 7.74 -20.14 21.60
C GLN A 212 6.91 -21.21 22.33
N GLU A 213 5.58 -21.12 22.27
CA GLU A 213 4.64 -22.10 22.85
C GLU A 213 4.32 -23.29 21.92
N LYS A 214 4.86 -23.30 20.70
CA LYS A 214 4.69 -24.38 19.70
C LYS A 214 5.97 -25.17 19.52
#